data_AF-A0A5D4NKQ5-F1
#
_entry.id   AF-A0A5D4NKQ5-F1
#
_cell.length_a   1.000
_cell.length_b   1.000
_cell.length_c   1.000
_cell.angle_alpha   90.00
_cell.angle_beta   90.00
_cell.angle_gamma   90.00
#
_symmetry.space_group_name_H-M   'P 1'
#
loop_
_entity.id
_entity.type
_entity.pdbx_description
1 polymer ?
#
loop_
_entity_poly.entity_id
_entity_poly.type
_entity_poly.pdbx_seq_one_letter_code
_entity_poly.pdbx_strand_id
1 'polypeptide(L)'
;MNGTAHMVIGAGAGLLASQYLQAAPEETLLLIGAGVVSGLIPDLDVDGKLRNTFTSSHKFLMSLAQLIGIAVIVYSWWAGTDAEMWRGIAAGLAIMLVSVFIKKRHLLTVAGTGALTGGLFLDENWLWLFGIYIIIASLVSHRSYTHSLLGLAFYAIILYYLQISIAIKGILLAGAAGYMSHLVADMKWLPFNKRGVKLFLPFSRKEI
;
A
#
# COMPACT_ATOMS: atom_id res chain seq x y z
N MET A 1 -12.95 10.97 8.39
CA MET A 1 -14.18 10.46 7.73
C MET A 1 -14.12 8.91 7.65
N ASN A 2 -14.82 8.24 6.72
CA ASN A 2 -14.63 6.80 6.47
C ASN A 2 -13.91 6.59 5.13
N GLY A 3 -13.36 5.39 4.90
CA GLY A 3 -12.59 5.08 3.68
C GLY A 3 -13.37 5.31 2.38
N THR A 4 -14.67 5.04 2.37
CA THR A 4 -15.52 5.29 1.19
C THR A 4 -15.56 6.77 0.82
N ALA A 5 -15.65 7.66 1.81
CA ALA A 5 -15.62 9.10 1.54
C ALA A 5 -14.26 9.53 0.96
N HIS A 6 -13.16 9.02 1.51
CA HIS A 6 -11.82 9.30 0.98
C HIS A 6 -11.63 8.79 -0.45
N MET A 7 -12.17 7.61 -0.76
CA MET A 7 -12.21 7.06 -2.12
C MET A 7 -12.97 7.98 -3.08
N VAL A 8 -14.17 8.43 -2.71
CA VAL A 8 -15.01 9.28 -3.57
C VAL A 8 -14.38 10.65 -3.80
N ILE A 9 -13.84 11.28 -2.76
CA ILE A 9 -13.15 12.57 -2.89
C ILE A 9 -11.88 12.41 -3.73
N GLY A 10 -11.12 11.32 -3.52
CA GLY A 10 -9.97 10.97 -4.34
C GLY A 10 -10.32 10.77 -5.81
N ALA A 11 -11.44 10.10 -6.11
CA ALA A 11 -11.97 9.97 -7.48
C ALA A 11 -12.26 11.33 -8.10
N GLY A 12 -12.90 12.23 -7.34
CA GLY A 12 -13.16 13.61 -7.75
C GLY A 12 -11.87 14.39 -8.04
N ALA A 13 -10.85 14.24 -7.20
CA ALA A 13 -9.54 14.85 -7.42
C ALA A 13 -8.87 14.33 -8.71
N GLY A 14 -8.96 13.02 -8.96
CA GLY A 14 -8.46 12.42 -10.21
C GLY A 14 -9.20 12.90 -11.45
N LEU A 15 -10.53 13.04 -11.38
CA LEU A 15 -11.34 13.61 -12.46
C LEU A 15 -11.00 15.09 -12.72
N LEU A 16 -10.83 15.90 -11.68
CA LEU A 16 -10.45 17.30 -11.84
C LEU A 16 -9.04 17.43 -12.45
N ALA A 17 -8.10 16.56 -12.05
CA ALA A 17 -6.78 16.51 -12.65
C ALA A 17 -6.85 16.11 -14.13
N SER A 18 -7.69 15.15 -14.50
CA SER A 18 -7.85 14.74 -15.91
C SER A 18 -8.47 15.85 -16.75
N GLN A 19 -9.47 16.56 -16.24
CA GLN A 19 -10.07 17.72 -16.90
C GLN A 19 -9.08 18.86 -17.08
N TYR A 20 -8.29 19.17 -16.03
CA TYR A 20 -7.27 20.21 -16.09
C TYR A 20 -6.20 19.92 -17.15
N LEU A 21 -5.82 18.64 -17.29
CA LEU A 21 -4.83 18.19 -18.26
C LEU A 21 -5.41 17.94 -19.67
N GLN A 22 -6.74 18.05 -19.83
CA GLN A 22 -7.45 17.68 -21.06
C GLN A 22 -7.11 16.25 -21.52
N ALA A 23 -7.03 15.33 -20.56
CA ALA A 23 -6.60 13.96 -20.79
C ALA A 23 -7.56 13.21 -21.71
N ALA A 24 -7.03 12.24 -22.47
CA ALA A 24 -7.85 11.37 -23.30
C ALA A 24 -8.85 10.55 -22.44
N PRO A 25 -9.94 10.02 -23.02
CA PRO A 25 -10.90 9.20 -22.27
C PRO A 25 -10.26 7.99 -21.57
N GLU A 26 -9.31 7.31 -22.23
CA GLU A 26 -8.55 6.20 -21.63
C GLU A 26 -7.69 6.62 -20.43
N GLU A 27 -7.04 7.77 -20.50
CA GLU A 27 -6.21 8.31 -19.43
C GLU A 27 -7.07 8.82 -18.27
N THR A 28 -8.25 9.38 -18.56
CA THR A 28 -9.18 9.88 -17.54
C THR A 28 -9.53 8.81 -16.53
N LEU A 29 -9.83 7.58 -16.97
CA LEU A 29 -10.15 6.48 -16.05
C LEU A 29 -8.96 6.12 -15.16
N LEU A 30 -7.74 6.13 -15.72
CA LEU A 30 -6.52 5.85 -14.98
C LEU A 30 -6.20 6.94 -13.95
N LEU A 31 -6.44 8.21 -14.29
CA LEU A 31 -6.25 9.33 -13.37
C LEU A 31 -7.29 9.33 -12.23
N ILE A 32 -8.55 9.01 -12.53
CA ILE A 32 -9.59 8.77 -11.50
C ILE A 32 -9.14 7.63 -10.58
N GLY A 33 -8.67 6.52 -11.14
CA GLY A 33 -8.15 5.38 -10.39
C GLY A 33 -6.95 5.75 -9.50
N ALA A 34 -6.00 6.53 -10.03
CA ALA A 34 -4.86 7.03 -9.27
C ALA A 34 -5.31 7.90 -8.08
N GLY A 35 -6.30 8.77 -8.28
CA GLY A 35 -6.91 9.57 -7.21
C GLY A 35 -7.61 8.72 -6.15
N VAL A 36 -8.40 7.71 -6.58
CA VAL A 36 -9.07 6.74 -5.70
C VAL A 36 -8.06 6.01 -4.80
N VAL A 37 -7.03 5.42 -5.41
CA VAL A 37 -6.01 4.65 -4.67
C VAL A 37 -5.28 5.59 -3.71
N SER A 38 -4.82 6.74 -4.21
CA SER A 38 -4.04 7.69 -3.42
C SER A 38 -4.80 8.32 -2.27
N GLY A 39 -6.11 8.53 -2.42
CA GLY A 39 -6.99 8.97 -1.34
C GLY A 39 -7.12 7.94 -0.21
N LEU A 40 -6.76 6.68 -0.43
CA LEU A 40 -6.81 5.62 0.59
C LEU A 40 -5.44 5.32 1.22
N ILE A 41 -4.34 5.68 0.56
CA ILE A 41 -2.97 5.36 0.98
C ILE A 41 -2.62 5.81 2.42
N PRO A 42 -3.05 6.98 2.92
CA PRO A 42 -2.78 7.36 4.32
C PRO A 42 -3.30 6.35 5.36
N ASP A 43 -4.42 5.69 5.08
CA ASP A 43 -5.10 4.74 5.97
C ASP A 43 -4.50 3.32 5.94
N LEU A 44 -3.36 3.13 5.28
CA LEU A 44 -2.54 1.92 5.39
C LEU A 44 -1.84 1.81 6.76
N ASP A 45 -1.87 2.85 7.58
CA ASP A 45 -1.20 2.88 8.88
C ASP A 45 -1.78 1.92 9.93
N VAL A 46 -1.09 1.84 11.09
CA VAL A 46 -1.55 1.02 12.22
C VAL A 46 -2.94 1.51 12.65
N ASP A 47 -3.87 0.56 12.80
CA ASP A 47 -5.29 0.79 13.11
C ASP A 47 -6.12 1.53 12.04
N GLY A 48 -5.53 1.85 10.90
CA GLY A 48 -6.25 2.32 9.73
C GLY A 48 -7.33 1.33 9.26
N LYS A 49 -8.46 1.86 8.79
CA LYS A 49 -9.59 1.02 8.34
C LYS A 49 -9.21 0.19 7.12
N LEU A 50 -8.44 0.77 6.19
CA LEU A 50 -8.00 0.09 4.98
C LEU A 50 -7.13 -1.12 5.29
N ARG A 51 -6.11 -0.94 6.16
CA ARG A 51 -5.27 -2.04 6.65
C ARG A 51 -6.11 -3.18 7.21
N ASN A 52 -7.13 -2.88 8.02
CA ASN A 52 -7.96 -3.89 8.66
C ASN A 52 -8.82 -4.70 7.67
N THR A 53 -9.30 -4.06 6.60
CA THR A 53 -10.02 -4.71 5.50
C THR A 53 -9.09 -5.59 4.68
N PHE A 54 -7.93 -5.07 4.28
CA PHE A 54 -6.94 -5.82 3.48
C PHE A 54 -6.41 -7.07 4.19
N THR A 55 -6.20 -6.97 5.51
CA THR A 55 -5.65 -8.06 6.32
C THR A 55 -6.73 -8.98 6.93
N SER A 56 -8.01 -8.79 6.58
CA SER A 56 -9.12 -9.57 7.14
C SER A 56 -9.02 -11.07 6.79
N SER A 57 -8.59 -11.38 5.58
CA SER A 57 -8.43 -12.73 5.03
C SER A 57 -7.19 -13.47 5.55
N HIS A 58 -6.52 -13.00 6.61
CA HIS A 58 -5.25 -13.59 7.07
C HIS A 58 -5.32 -15.10 7.29
N LYS A 59 -6.42 -15.62 7.85
CA LYS A 59 -6.57 -17.07 8.06
C LYS A 59 -6.51 -17.82 6.74
N PHE A 60 -7.24 -17.34 5.72
CA PHE A 60 -7.20 -17.92 4.38
C PHE A 60 -5.79 -17.84 3.77
N LEU A 61 -5.13 -16.69 3.87
CA LEU A 61 -3.76 -16.52 3.35
C LEU A 61 -2.77 -17.48 4.02
N MET A 62 -2.88 -17.68 5.34
CA MET A 62 -2.02 -18.63 6.06
C MET A 62 -2.36 -20.08 5.70
N SER A 63 -3.63 -20.44 5.56
CA SER A 63 -4.03 -21.77 5.07
C SER A 63 -3.53 -22.04 3.65
N LEU A 64 -3.55 -21.03 2.78
CA LEU A 64 -3.00 -21.13 1.43
C LEU A 64 -1.48 -21.33 1.47
N ALA A 65 -0.76 -20.60 2.33
CA ALA A 65 0.68 -20.80 2.53
C ALA A 65 1.00 -22.21 3.04
N GLN A 66 0.18 -22.77 3.95
CA GLN A 66 0.31 -24.16 4.38
C GLN A 66 0.12 -25.14 3.21
N LEU A 67 -0.91 -24.92 2.38
CA LEU A 67 -1.18 -25.75 1.21
C LEU A 67 -0.04 -25.71 0.20
N ILE A 68 0.52 -24.52 -0.05
CA ILE A 68 1.69 -24.34 -0.93
C ILE A 68 2.89 -25.09 -0.36
N GLY A 69 3.16 -24.99 0.94
CA GLY A 69 4.24 -25.73 1.59
C GLY A 69 4.11 -27.24 1.43
N ILE A 70 2.90 -27.78 1.62
CA ILE A 70 2.60 -29.21 1.39
C ILE A 70 2.82 -29.58 -0.09
N ALA A 71 2.32 -28.78 -1.02
CA ALA A 71 2.47 -29.04 -2.45
C ALA A 71 3.95 -29.05 -2.87
N VAL A 72 4.77 -28.14 -2.32
CA VAL A 72 6.23 -28.09 -2.55
C VAL A 72 6.89 -29.36 -2.03
N ILE A 73 6.54 -29.84 -0.83
CA ILE A 73 7.07 -31.09 -0.26
C ILE A 73 6.72 -32.28 -1.17
N VAL A 74 5.45 -32.43 -1.52
CA VAL A 74 4.96 -33.55 -2.34
C VAL A 74 5.62 -33.55 -3.72
N TYR A 75 5.69 -32.39 -4.37
CA TYR A 75 6.35 -32.27 -5.68
C TYR A 75 7.84 -32.59 -5.59
N SER A 76 8.53 -32.07 -4.57
CA SER A 76 9.98 -32.29 -4.40
C SER A 76 10.30 -33.75 -4.09
N TRP A 77 9.44 -34.43 -3.33
CA TRP A 77 9.54 -35.88 -3.08
C TRP A 77 9.31 -36.71 -4.34
N TRP A 78 8.36 -36.31 -5.19
CA TRP A 78 8.01 -37.07 -6.39
C TRP A 78 8.96 -36.83 -7.58
N ALA A 79 9.38 -35.58 -7.79
CA ALA A 79 10.13 -35.16 -8.97
C ALA A 79 11.61 -34.82 -8.68
N GLY A 80 11.99 -34.63 -7.42
CA GLY A 80 13.35 -34.24 -7.05
C GLY A 80 14.33 -35.40 -7.03
N THR A 81 15.58 -35.12 -7.40
CA THR A 81 16.73 -36.01 -7.20
C THR A 81 17.42 -35.70 -5.87
N ASP A 82 17.94 -36.69 -5.14
CA ASP A 82 18.68 -36.58 -3.86
C ASP A 82 18.72 -35.19 -3.20
N ALA A 83 19.67 -34.32 -3.59
CA ALA A 83 19.86 -33.00 -2.99
C ALA A 83 18.69 -32.02 -3.25
N GLU A 84 18.11 -32.03 -4.45
CA GLU A 84 16.97 -31.18 -4.81
C GLU A 84 15.72 -31.57 -4.02
N MET A 85 15.50 -32.87 -3.83
CA MET A 85 14.41 -33.38 -3.01
C MET A 85 14.50 -32.81 -1.58
N TRP A 86 15.65 -32.97 -0.92
CA TRP A 86 15.82 -32.49 0.45
C TRP A 86 15.73 -30.96 0.58
N ARG A 87 16.25 -30.21 -0.41
CA ARG A 87 16.10 -28.75 -0.45
C ARG A 87 14.64 -28.31 -0.57
N GLY A 88 13.89 -28.96 -1.45
CA GLY A 88 12.46 -28.68 -1.65
C GLY A 88 11.62 -29.02 -0.42
N ILE A 89 11.88 -30.17 0.22
CA ILE A 89 11.23 -30.56 1.48
C ILE A 89 11.53 -29.53 2.57
N ALA A 90 12.80 -29.13 2.74
CA ALA A 90 13.19 -28.13 3.71
C ALA A 90 12.52 -26.76 3.44
N ALA A 91 12.42 -26.36 2.17
CA ALA A 91 11.74 -25.13 1.78
C ALA A 91 10.23 -25.17 2.10
N GLY A 92 9.54 -26.26 1.77
CA GLY A 92 8.13 -26.42 2.10
C GLY A 92 7.86 -26.42 3.61
N LEU A 93 8.69 -27.11 4.39
CA LEU A 93 8.63 -27.07 5.86
C LEU A 93 8.88 -25.65 6.40
N ALA A 94 9.84 -24.92 5.84
CA ALA A 94 10.12 -23.54 6.23
C ALA A 94 8.93 -22.60 5.94
N ILE A 95 8.30 -22.72 4.77
CA ILE A 95 7.07 -21.97 4.41
C ILE A 95 5.97 -22.24 5.43
N MET A 96 5.74 -23.52 5.74
CA MET A 96 4.74 -23.93 6.73
C MET A 96 5.06 -23.37 8.12
N LEU A 97 6.31 -23.50 8.58
CA LEU A 97 6.71 -23.02 9.90
C LEU A 97 6.59 -21.49 10.02
N VAL A 98 7.11 -20.75 9.03
CA VAL A 98 7.08 -19.27 9.04
C VAL A 98 5.65 -18.74 9.01
N SER A 99 4.77 -19.31 8.20
CA SER A 99 3.39 -18.81 8.05
C SER A 99 2.57 -18.90 9.34
N VAL A 100 2.83 -19.89 10.22
CA VAL A 100 2.15 -19.98 11.53
C VAL A 100 2.47 -18.78 12.43
N PHE A 101 3.65 -18.17 12.29
CA PHE A 101 4.05 -16.99 13.07
C PHE A 101 3.52 -15.66 12.50
N ILE A 102 2.97 -15.66 11.28
CA ILE A 102 2.42 -14.46 10.65
C ILE A 102 1.02 -14.19 11.21
N LYS A 103 0.93 -13.18 12.07
CA LYS A 103 -0.33 -12.66 12.62
C LYS A 103 -0.93 -11.64 11.66
N LYS A 104 -2.24 -11.35 11.79
CA LYS A 104 -2.95 -10.28 11.05
C LYS A 104 -2.15 -8.98 10.97
N ARG A 105 -1.56 -8.56 12.09
CA ARG A 105 -0.78 -7.32 12.20
C ARG A 105 0.49 -7.30 11.33
N HIS A 106 1.07 -8.45 11.00
CA HIS A 106 2.30 -8.58 10.21
C HIS A 106 2.03 -8.56 8.69
N LEU A 107 0.80 -8.87 8.25
CA LEU A 107 0.51 -9.05 6.83
C LEU A 107 0.84 -7.83 5.97
N LEU A 108 0.60 -6.63 6.48
CA LEU A 108 0.91 -5.42 5.71
C LEU A 108 2.42 -5.23 5.59
N THR A 109 3.19 -5.54 6.64
CA THR A 109 4.66 -5.56 6.57
C THR A 109 5.14 -6.60 5.56
N VAL A 110 4.55 -7.80 5.56
CA VAL A 110 4.88 -8.87 4.59
C VAL A 110 4.58 -8.41 3.16
N ALA A 111 3.44 -7.77 2.92
CA ALA A 111 3.10 -7.21 1.62
C ALA A 111 4.07 -6.10 1.19
N GLY A 112 4.44 -5.20 2.12
CA GLY A 112 5.45 -4.17 1.87
C GLY A 112 6.83 -4.74 1.56
N THR A 113 7.26 -5.79 2.29
CA THR A 113 8.50 -6.51 2.00
C THR A 113 8.44 -7.17 0.62
N GLY A 114 7.32 -7.80 0.27
CA GLY A 114 7.12 -8.39 -1.06
C GLY A 114 7.21 -7.37 -2.18
N ALA A 115 6.56 -6.21 -2.02
CA ALA A 115 6.65 -5.10 -2.97
C ALA A 115 8.08 -4.55 -3.05
N LEU A 116 8.78 -4.42 -1.92
CA LEU A 116 10.18 -3.99 -1.88
C LEU A 116 11.09 -4.94 -2.67
N THR A 117 11.04 -6.23 -2.36
CA THR A 117 11.85 -7.24 -3.05
C THR A 117 11.47 -7.38 -4.51
N GLY A 118 10.18 -7.28 -4.84
CA GLY A 118 9.68 -7.32 -6.22
C GLY A 118 10.16 -6.11 -7.02
N GLY A 119 10.10 -4.91 -6.46
CA GLY A 119 10.61 -3.70 -7.11
C GLY A 119 12.12 -3.75 -7.35
N LEU A 120 12.90 -4.29 -6.40
CA LEU A 120 14.33 -4.50 -6.60
C LEU A 120 14.63 -5.55 -7.67
N PHE A 121 13.86 -6.64 -7.72
CA PHE A 121 14.03 -7.71 -8.70
C PHE A 121 13.64 -7.28 -10.12
N LEU A 122 12.60 -6.46 -10.25
CA LEU A 122 12.09 -5.94 -11.52
C LEU A 122 12.77 -4.65 -11.97
N ASP A 123 13.69 -4.10 -11.17
CA ASP A 123 14.31 -2.77 -11.40
C ASP A 123 13.30 -1.61 -11.50
N GLU A 124 12.20 -1.72 -10.74
CA GLU A 124 11.08 -0.76 -10.76
C GLU A 124 11.14 0.19 -9.56
N ASN A 125 11.57 1.43 -9.81
CA ASN A 125 11.85 2.42 -8.77
C ASN A 125 10.66 2.74 -7.87
N TRP A 126 9.49 2.93 -8.48
CA TRP A 126 8.28 3.25 -7.74
C TRP A 126 7.85 2.10 -6.83
N LEU A 127 8.06 0.85 -7.25
CA LEU A 127 7.56 -0.33 -6.56
C LEU A 127 8.37 -0.61 -5.30
N TRP A 128 9.71 -0.50 -5.35
CA TRP A 128 10.50 -0.70 -4.14
C TRP A 128 10.33 0.44 -3.13
N LEU A 129 10.21 1.69 -3.60
CA LEU A 129 9.87 2.85 -2.75
C LEU A 129 8.48 2.70 -2.11
N PHE A 130 7.50 2.19 -2.85
CA PHE A 130 6.17 1.89 -2.33
C PHE A 130 6.21 0.77 -1.29
N GLY A 131 7.06 -0.25 -1.48
CA GLY A 131 7.36 -1.25 -0.46
C GLY A 131 7.86 -0.63 0.85
N ILE A 132 8.82 0.30 0.78
CA ILE A 132 9.30 1.06 1.94
C ILE A 132 8.15 1.84 2.61
N TYR A 133 7.33 2.54 1.81
CA TYR A 133 6.16 3.27 2.33
C TYR A 133 5.24 2.35 3.13
N ILE A 134 4.87 1.18 2.57
CA ILE A 134 3.97 0.22 3.21
C ILE A 134 4.56 -0.32 4.51
N ILE A 135 5.85 -0.65 4.53
CA ILE A 135 6.54 -1.13 5.74
C ILE A 135 6.51 -0.05 6.83
N ILE A 136 6.79 1.20 6.49
CA ILE A 136 6.73 2.30 7.47
C ILE A 136 5.29 2.50 7.95
N ALA A 137 4.32 2.56 7.03
CA ALA A 137 2.90 2.70 7.34
C ALA A 137 2.45 1.61 8.33
N SER A 138 2.84 0.36 8.12
CA SER A 138 2.44 -0.75 8.98
C SER A 138 2.98 -0.70 10.42
N LEU A 139 3.91 0.23 10.71
CA LEU A 139 4.57 0.40 12.01
C LEU A 139 4.18 1.71 12.71
N VAL A 140 3.70 2.72 11.99
CA VAL A 140 3.35 4.02 12.55
C VAL A 140 1.88 4.11 12.97
N SER A 141 1.61 4.82 14.06
CA SER A 141 0.25 5.01 14.58
C SER A 141 -0.67 5.76 13.60
N HIS A 142 -1.97 5.45 13.61
CA HIS A 142 -2.96 6.18 12.84
C HIS A 142 -2.85 7.71 13.00
N ARG A 143 -2.93 8.44 11.89
CA ARG A 143 -2.85 9.93 11.83
C ARG A 143 -1.51 10.54 12.26
N SER A 144 -0.43 9.80 12.03
CA SER A 144 0.94 10.28 12.25
C SER A 144 1.65 10.60 10.93
N TYR A 145 2.74 9.91 10.60
CA TYR A 145 3.59 10.21 9.43
C TYR A 145 2.86 10.02 8.10
N THR A 146 1.98 9.03 7.97
CA THR A 146 1.10 8.84 6.80
C THR A 146 0.06 9.96 6.65
N HIS A 147 -0.15 10.79 7.67
CA HIS A 147 -1.07 11.93 7.63
C HIS A 147 -0.30 13.25 7.78
N SER A 148 0.89 13.32 7.19
CA SER A 148 1.77 14.48 7.23
C SER A 148 2.17 14.92 5.83
N LEU A 149 2.64 16.17 5.70
CA LEU A 149 3.21 16.67 4.45
C LEU A 149 4.47 15.90 4.05
N LEU A 150 5.21 15.35 5.01
CA LEU A 150 6.34 14.47 4.75
C LEU A 150 5.87 13.16 4.09
N GLY A 151 4.79 12.56 4.60
CA GLY A 151 4.16 11.38 4.01
C GLY A 151 3.69 11.63 2.58
N LEU A 152 3.02 12.77 2.35
CA LEU A 152 2.61 13.21 1.02
C LEU A 152 3.81 13.42 0.09
N ALA A 153 4.88 14.07 0.55
CA ALA A 153 6.07 14.33 -0.27
C ALA A 153 6.76 13.02 -0.68
N PHE A 154 6.92 12.08 0.25
CA PHE A 154 7.49 10.78 -0.06
C PHE A 154 6.60 9.99 -1.04
N TYR A 155 5.28 10.02 -0.86
CA TYR A 155 4.34 9.40 -1.79
C TYR A 155 4.33 10.08 -3.17
N ALA A 156 4.51 11.40 -3.24
CA ALA A 156 4.67 12.11 -4.50
C ALA A 156 5.91 11.66 -5.29
N ILE A 157 7.02 11.33 -4.61
CA ILE A 157 8.21 10.75 -5.26
C ILE A 157 7.87 9.38 -5.86
N ILE A 158 7.11 8.53 -5.14
CA ILE A 158 6.63 7.24 -5.65
C ILE A 158 5.78 7.45 -6.92
N LEU A 159 4.82 8.37 -6.87
CA LEU A 159 3.97 8.68 -8.02
C LEU A 159 4.75 9.24 -9.21
N TYR A 160 5.81 10.01 -8.97
CA TYR A 160 6.69 10.50 -10.04
C TYR A 160 7.37 9.36 -10.78
N TYR A 161 7.96 8.39 -10.06
CA TYR A 161 8.56 7.22 -10.69
C TYR A 161 7.52 6.31 -11.37
N LEU A 162 6.33 6.17 -10.76
CA LEU A 162 5.25 5.40 -11.37
C LEU A 162 4.82 6.04 -12.69
N GLN A 163 4.63 7.36 -12.71
CA GLN A 163 4.29 8.13 -13.89
C GLN A 163 5.29 7.91 -15.04
N ILE A 164 6.59 7.86 -14.72
CA ILE A 164 7.64 7.58 -15.71
C ILE A 164 7.54 6.13 -16.20
N SER A 165 7.42 5.17 -15.29
CA SER A 165 7.38 3.73 -15.60
C SER A 165 6.22 3.39 -16.53
N ILE A 166 5.02 3.92 -16.28
CA ILE A 166 3.84 3.63 -17.11
C ILE A 166 3.59 4.65 -18.23
N ALA A 167 4.45 5.65 -18.38
CA ALA A 167 4.40 6.71 -19.40
C ALA A 167 3.07 7.51 -19.49
N ILE A 168 2.28 7.58 -18.41
CA ILE A 168 1.00 8.31 -18.38
C ILE A 168 1.15 9.60 -17.59
N LYS A 169 1.09 10.73 -18.29
CA LYS A 169 1.15 12.05 -17.67
C LYS A 169 -0.04 12.27 -16.74
N GLY A 170 0.20 12.97 -15.63
CA GLY A 170 -0.86 13.37 -14.70
C GLY A 170 -1.07 12.45 -13.51
N ILE A 171 -0.47 11.25 -13.49
CA ILE A 171 -0.51 10.33 -12.34
C ILE A 171 -0.01 11.01 -11.06
N LEU A 172 1.08 11.78 -11.16
CA LEU A 172 1.59 12.55 -10.04
C LEU A 172 0.56 13.56 -9.53
N LEU A 173 -0.05 14.33 -10.44
CA LEU A 173 -1.03 15.36 -10.08
C LEU A 173 -2.28 14.74 -9.46
N ALA A 174 -2.88 13.76 -10.15
CA ALA A 174 -4.09 13.08 -9.72
C ALA A 174 -3.88 12.36 -8.37
N GLY A 175 -2.77 11.63 -8.23
CA GLY A 175 -2.46 10.91 -7.00
C GLY A 175 -2.11 11.84 -5.85
N ALA A 176 -1.28 12.87 -6.05
CA ALA A 176 -0.95 13.83 -5.01
C ALA A 176 -2.18 14.63 -4.57
N ALA A 177 -3.06 15.01 -5.50
CA ALA A 177 -4.33 15.65 -5.19
C ALA A 177 -5.26 14.71 -4.41
N GLY A 178 -5.35 13.43 -4.78
CA GLY A 178 -6.09 12.41 -4.03
C GLY A 178 -5.59 12.27 -2.59
N TYR A 179 -4.28 12.12 -2.39
CA TYR A 179 -3.68 12.03 -1.05
C TYR A 179 -3.89 13.32 -0.25
N MET A 180 -3.67 14.49 -0.87
CA MET A 180 -3.91 15.79 -0.23
C MET A 180 -5.39 15.93 0.19
N SER A 181 -6.32 15.46 -0.64
CA SER A 181 -7.74 15.50 -0.32
C SER A 181 -8.08 14.67 0.92
N HIS A 182 -7.39 13.54 1.14
CA HIS A 182 -7.50 12.76 2.37
C HIS A 182 -7.06 13.57 3.59
N LEU A 183 -5.88 14.21 3.51
CA LEU A 183 -5.36 15.03 4.60
C LEU A 183 -6.33 16.14 4.97
N VAL A 184 -6.82 16.89 3.97
CA VAL A 184 -7.79 17.98 4.16
C VAL A 184 -9.10 17.47 4.76
N ALA A 185 -9.60 16.34 4.25
CA ALA A 185 -10.83 15.72 4.73
C ALA A 185 -10.73 15.22 6.19
N ASP A 186 -9.53 14.98 6.70
CA ASP A 186 -9.28 14.52 8.07
C ASP A 186 -8.82 15.62 9.05
N MET A 187 -8.71 16.87 8.58
CA MET A 187 -8.42 18.03 9.43
C MET A 187 -9.55 18.35 10.42
N LYS A 188 -9.20 18.88 11.59
CA LYS A 188 -10.10 19.15 12.72
C LYS A 188 -11.05 20.33 12.49
N TRP A 189 -10.72 21.25 11.59
CA TRP A 189 -11.61 22.36 11.22
C TRP A 189 -12.94 21.92 10.58
N LEU A 190 -13.02 20.69 10.05
CA LEU A 190 -14.27 20.12 9.57
C LEU A 190 -15.10 19.61 10.76
N PRO A 191 -16.40 19.98 10.87
CA PRO A 191 -17.21 19.75 12.07
C PRO A 191 -17.44 18.26 12.38
N PHE A 192 -17.20 17.37 11.41
CA PHE A 192 -17.39 15.93 11.56
C PHE A 192 -16.15 15.21 12.14
N ASN A 193 -15.02 15.91 12.30
CA ASN A 193 -13.76 15.34 12.78
C ASN A 193 -13.48 15.72 14.24
N LYS A 194 -13.47 14.73 15.14
CA LYS A 194 -13.14 14.94 16.57
C LYS A 194 -11.63 15.09 16.82
N ARG A 195 -10.81 14.58 15.91
CA ARG A 195 -9.33 14.60 15.94
C ARG A 195 -8.82 15.14 14.61
N GLY A 196 -7.69 15.83 14.62
CA GLY A 196 -7.04 16.33 13.41
C GLY A 196 -5.92 15.44 12.90
N VAL A 197 -5.13 16.00 11.99
CA VAL A 197 -3.90 15.41 11.44
C VAL A 197 -2.67 16.22 11.87
N LYS A 198 -1.51 15.58 11.98
CA LYS A 198 -0.25 16.22 12.40
C LYS A 198 0.61 16.54 11.17
N LEU A 199 0.20 17.55 10.40
CA LEU A 199 0.77 17.86 9.08
C LEU A 199 2.29 18.07 9.08
N PHE A 200 2.83 18.64 10.14
CA PHE A 200 4.22 19.11 10.21
C PHE A 200 5.14 18.18 11.02
N LEU A 201 4.80 16.91 11.17
CA LEU A 201 5.75 15.93 11.76
C LEU A 201 7.04 15.84 10.91
N PRO A 202 8.22 15.66 11.55
CA PRO A 202 8.44 15.53 12.99
C PRO A 202 8.57 16.86 13.75
N PHE A 203 8.53 18.00 13.06
CA PHE A 203 8.81 19.32 13.62
C PHE A 203 7.71 19.85 14.55
N SER A 204 6.45 19.49 14.31
CA SER A 204 5.33 19.86 15.18
C SER A 204 4.31 18.73 15.31
N ARG A 205 3.79 18.58 16.54
CA ARG A 205 2.74 17.60 16.88
C ARG A 205 1.35 18.23 16.96
N LYS A 206 1.21 19.52 16.59
CA LYS A 206 -0.07 20.23 16.60
C LYS A 206 -1.03 19.56 15.62
N GLU A 207 -2.23 19.24 16.10
CA GLU A 207 -3.32 18.77 15.27
C GLU A 207 -3.97 19.95 14.56
N ILE A 208 -4.20 19.79 13.26
CA ILE A 208 -4.90 20.73 12.39
C ILE A 208 -6.17 20.07 11.88
#